data_AF-A0A5C1QHV4-F1
#
_entry.id   AF-A0A5C1QHV4-F1
#
_cell.length_a   1.000
_cell.length_b   1.000
_cell.length_c   1.000
_cell.angle_alpha   90.00
_cell.angle_beta   90.00
_cell.angle_gamma   90.00
#
_symmetry.space_group_name_H-M   'P 1'
#
loop_
_entity.id
_entity.type
_entity.pdbx_description
1 polymer ?
#
loop_
_entity_poly.entity_id
_entity_poly.type
_entity_poly.pdbx_seq_one_letter_code
_entity_poly.pdbx_strand_id
1 'polypeptide(L)'
;MTAPRIIGLVLLLIQAAVLPSQEMNGPLTEPLPYQDVEFPEWAHDARRFEVILFGSFPLTYIMSSLVYEVATYAGTGFNSEFSLASEKKQDELKFLLITSAALSGVIAVGDLIIAKIIKNQSRNQENEYPEFVEEEKSE
;
A
#
# COMPACT_ATOMS: atom_id res chain seq x y z
N MET A 1 -16.66 -28.73 -12.25
CA MET A 1 -16.46 -27.40 -12.88
C MET A 1 -15.37 -26.58 -12.17
N THR A 2 -14.26 -27.20 -11.75
CA THR A 2 -13.19 -26.60 -10.91
C THR A 2 -11.87 -26.39 -11.65
N ALA A 3 -11.74 -26.95 -12.85
CA ALA A 3 -10.52 -26.91 -13.66
C ALA A 3 -9.97 -25.49 -13.94
N PRO A 4 -10.76 -24.49 -14.38
CA PRO A 4 -10.18 -23.19 -14.73
C PRO A 4 -9.67 -22.41 -13.51
N ARG A 5 -10.26 -22.65 -12.33
CA ARG A 5 -9.85 -22.00 -11.06
C ARG A 5 -8.55 -22.57 -10.51
N ILE A 6 -8.36 -23.88 -10.63
CA ILE A 6 -7.12 -24.56 -10.23
C ILE A 6 -5.98 -24.18 -11.20
N ILE A 7 -6.26 -24.11 -12.50
CA ILE A 7 -5.28 -23.68 -13.50
C ILE A 7 -4.81 -22.24 -13.23
N GLY A 8 -5.71 -21.31 -12.89
CA GLY A 8 -5.35 -19.94 -12.54
C GLY A 8 -4.50 -19.84 -11.26
N LEU A 9 -4.83 -20.61 -10.22
CA LEU A 9 -4.06 -20.67 -8.97
C LEU A 9 -2.67 -21.27 -9.18
N VAL A 10 -2.57 -22.31 -10.01
CA VAL A 10 -1.30 -22.92 -10.41
C VAL A 10 -0.47 -21.93 -11.22
N LEU A 11 -1.07 -21.18 -12.14
CA LEU A 11 -0.36 -20.14 -12.91
C LEU A 11 0.15 -19.01 -12.01
N LEU A 12 -0.65 -18.57 -11.03
CA LEU A 12 -0.27 -17.55 -10.06
C LEU A 12 0.90 -18.02 -9.17
N LEU A 13 0.87 -19.27 -8.70
CA LEU A 13 1.95 -19.89 -7.94
C LEU A 13 3.23 -20.09 -8.78
N ILE A 14 3.08 -20.38 -10.07
CA ILE A 14 4.22 -20.44 -11.01
C ILE A 14 4.84 -19.05 -11.17
N GLN A 15 4.06 -17.97 -11.24
CA GLN A 15 4.63 -16.61 -11.31
C GLN A 15 5.38 -16.22 -10.03
N ALA A 16 4.91 -16.65 -8.85
CA ALA A 16 5.64 -16.46 -7.60
C ALA A 16 6.95 -17.27 -7.54
N ALA A 17 7.01 -18.44 -8.20
CA ALA A 17 8.21 -19.26 -8.30
C ALA A 17 9.19 -18.81 -9.42
N VAL A 18 8.76 -17.94 -10.33
CA VAL A 18 9.56 -17.37 -11.42
C VAL A 18 10.08 -15.95 -11.08
N LEU A 19 9.85 -15.46 -9.86
CA LEU A 19 10.73 -14.42 -9.32
C LEU A 19 12.14 -14.97 -9.43
N PRO A 20 13.05 -14.36 -10.22
CA PRO A 20 14.41 -14.84 -10.29
C PRO A 20 14.93 -14.83 -8.86
N SER A 21 15.26 -16.00 -8.31
CA SER A 21 16.21 -16.07 -7.22
C SER A 21 17.49 -15.49 -7.80
N GLN A 22 17.67 -14.18 -7.64
CA GLN A 22 18.93 -13.56 -7.95
C GLN A 22 19.92 -14.13 -6.95
N GLU A 23 20.53 -15.25 -7.32
CA GLU A 23 21.81 -15.61 -6.76
C GLU A 23 22.71 -14.43 -7.09
N MET A 24 23.00 -13.62 -6.06
CA MET A 24 24.00 -12.56 -6.10
C MET A 24 25.36 -13.21 -6.36
N ASN A 25 25.62 -13.58 -7.60
CA ASN A 25 26.96 -13.85 -8.12
C ASN A 25 27.64 -12.49 -8.39
N GLY A 26 27.71 -11.67 -7.34
CA GLY A 26 28.63 -10.55 -7.26
C GLY A 26 29.92 -11.01 -6.57
N PRO A 27 31.03 -10.25 -6.69
CA PRO A 27 32.22 -10.51 -5.87
C PRO A 27 31.81 -10.65 -4.39
N LEU A 28 32.57 -11.42 -3.60
CA LEU A 28 32.44 -11.58 -2.14
C LEU A 28 32.73 -10.27 -1.39
N THR A 29 32.14 -9.19 -1.84
CA THR A 29 32.09 -7.90 -1.19
C THR A 29 30.83 -7.95 -0.35
N GLU A 30 30.99 -7.86 0.98
CA GLU A 30 29.84 -7.64 1.86
C GLU A 30 28.99 -6.51 1.26
N PRO A 31 27.65 -6.67 1.23
CA PRO A 31 26.79 -5.62 0.70
C PRO A 31 27.15 -4.32 1.42
N LEU A 32 27.64 -3.34 0.65
CA LEU A 32 27.97 -2.05 1.19
C LEU A 32 26.70 -1.42 1.78
N PRO A 33 26.80 -0.68 2.90
CA PRO A 33 25.68 0.09 3.39
C PRO A 33 25.15 1.02 2.31
N TYR A 34 23.83 1.06 2.13
CA TYR A 34 23.18 1.98 1.20
C TYR A 34 23.61 3.41 1.49
N GLN A 35 24.09 4.13 0.47
CA GLN A 35 24.38 5.55 0.57
C GLN A 35 23.11 6.37 0.30
N ASP A 36 22.95 7.50 0.99
CA ASP A 36 21.77 8.38 0.84
C ASP A 36 21.57 8.91 -0.59
N VAL A 37 22.63 8.89 -1.41
CA VAL A 37 22.62 9.35 -2.81
C VAL A 37 22.38 8.24 -3.84
N GLU A 38 22.24 6.97 -3.43
CA GLU A 38 22.04 5.85 -4.36
C GLU A 38 20.67 5.86 -5.03
N PHE A 39 19.64 6.40 -4.35
CA PHE A 39 18.28 6.45 -4.87
C PHE A 39 17.75 7.88 -4.93
N PRO A 40 17.05 8.24 -6.02
CA PRO A 40 16.43 9.55 -6.10
C PRO A 40 15.27 9.64 -5.11
N GLU A 41 15.04 10.83 -4.55
CA GLU A 41 14.03 11.03 -3.50
C GLU A 41 12.61 10.59 -3.89
N TRP A 42 12.24 10.75 -5.17
CA TRP A 42 10.94 10.31 -5.67
C TRP A 42 10.76 8.78 -5.59
N ALA A 43 11.85 8.01 -5.63
CA ALA A 43 11.79 6.56 -5.51
C ALA A 43 11.46 6.14 -4.06
N HIS A 44 11.95 6.90 -3.07
CA HIS A 44 11.56 6.70 -1.68
C HIS A 44 10.07 7.02 -1.45
N ASP A 45 9.59 8.11 -2.07
CA ASP A 45 8.17 8.48 -2.01
C ASP A 45 7.30 7.40 -2.67
N ALA A 46 7.68 6.90 -3.85
CA ALA A 46 6.97 5.83 -4.55
C ALA A 46 6.92 4.53 -3.73
N ARG A 47 8.04 4.15 -3.10
CA ARG A 47 8.10 3.00 -2.18
C ARG A 47 7.14 3.17 -1.01
N ARG A 48 7.15 4.34 -0.36
CA ARG A 48 6.26 4.63 0.77
C ARG A 48 4.79 4.57 0.36
N PHE A 49 4.46 5.13 -0.80
CA PHE A 49 3.12 5.06 -1.38
C PHE A 49 2.66 3.62 -1.61
N GLU A 50 3.49 2.79 -2.26
CA GLU A 50 3.18 1.38 -2.52
C GLU A 50 2.91 0.61 -1.24
N VAL A 51 3.80 0.75 -0.24
CA VAL A 51 3.67 0.09 1.06
C VAL A 51 2.35 0.45 1.74
N ILE A 52 1.96 1.72 1.72
CA ILE A 52 0.71 2.17 2.36
C ILE A 52 -0.51 1.75 1.53
N LEU A 53 -0.46 1.89 0.21
CA LEU A 53 -1.55 1.51 -0.69
C LEU A 53 -1.92 0.04 -0.52
N PHE A 54 -0.94 -0.86 -0.67
CA PHE A 54 -1.17 -2.30 -0.58
C PHE A 54 -1.29 -2.78 0.88
N GLY A 55 -0.57 -2.14 1.80
CA GLY A 55 -0.65 -2.47 3.23
C GLY A 55 -2.00 -2.11 3.86
N SER A 56 -2.64 -1.01 3.44
CA SER A 56 -3.95 -0.59 3.96
C SER A 56 -5.13 -1.21 3.23
N PHE A 57 -4.92 -1.82 2.05
CA PHE A 57 -5.99 -2.41 1.26
C PHE A 57 -6.82 -3.50 1.99
N PRO A 58 -6.21 -4.47 2.71
CA PRO A 58 -7.00 -5.48 3.44
C PRO A 58 -7.89 -4.87 4.53
N LEU A 59 -7.40 -3.85 5.23
CA LEU A 59 -8.16 -3.16 6.28
C LEU A 59 -9.33 -2.37 5.70
N THR A 60 -9.07 -1.59 4.63
CA THR A 60 -10.11 -0.83 3.94
C THR A 60 -11.16 -1.75 3.31
N TYR A 61 -10.78 -2.94 2.84
CA TYR A 61 -11.72 -3.96 2.36
C TYR A 61 -12.64 -4.44 3.47
N ILE A 62 -12.10 -4.85 4.63
CA ILE A 62 -12.88 -5.30 5.79
C ILE A 62 -13.85 -4.19 6.25
N MET A 63 -13.36 -2.95 6.34
CA MET A 63 -14.19 -1.81 6.74
C MET A 63 -15.30 -1.54 5.71
N SER A 64 -14.98 -1.64 4.42
CA SER A 64 -15.97 -1.46 3.36
C SER A 64 -17.03 -2.55 3.38
N SER A 65 -16.67 -3.83 3.64
CA SER A 65 -17.66 -4.90 3.82
C SER A 65 -18.58 -4.62 4.99
N LEU A 66 -18.02 -4.22 6.14
CA LEU A 66 -18.79 -3.97 7.34
C LEU A 66 -19.77 -2.82 7.11
N VAL A 67 -19.31 -1.71 6.53
CA VAL A 67 -20.15 -0.54 6.23
C VAL A 67 -21.25 -0.91 5.23
N TYR A 68 -20.91 -1.65 4.17
CA TYR A 68 -21.88 -2.10 3.18
C TYR A 68 -22.97 -2.98 3.81
N GLU A 69 -22.58 -3.92 4.66
CA GLU A 69 -23.50 -4.82 5.36
C GLU A 69 -24.42 -4.07 6.33
N VAL A 70 -23.86 -3.16 7.13
CA VAL A 70 -24.64 -2.32 8.04
C VAL A 70 -25.62 -1.42 7.27
N ALA A 71 -25.17 -0.81 6.19
CA ALA A 71 -26.01 0.05 5.34
C ALA A 71 -27.16 -0.75 4.71
N THR A 72 -26.88 -1.95 4.23
CA THR A 72 -27.89 -2.84 3.65
C THR A 72 -28.88 -3.30 4.71
N TYR A 73 -28.40 -3.70 5.89
CA TYR A 73 -29.25 -4.12 7.01
C TYR A 73 -30.22 -3.01 7.43
N ALA A 74 -29.72 -1.78 7.60
CA ALA A 74 -30.56 -0.62 7.90
C ALA A 74 -31.58 -0.34 6.78
N GLY A 75 -31.17 -0.42 5.51
CA GLY A 75 -32.04 -0.21 4.35
C GLY A 75 -33.15 -1.27 4.22
N THR A 76 -32.91 -2.49 4.70
CA THR A 76 -33.92 -3.56 4.75
C THR A 76 -34.87 -3.47 5.94
N GLY A 77 -34.81 -2.40 6.74
CA GLY A 77 -35.71 -2.20 7.89
C GLY A 77 -35.38 -3.09 9.09
N PHE A 78 -34.10 -3.43 9.28
CA PHE A 78 -33.63 -4.28 10.39
C PHE A 78 -34.25 -5.68 10.40
N ASN A 79 -34.57 -6.22 9.23
CA ASN A 79 -35.12 -7.56 9.09
C ASN A 79 -34.11 -8.63 9.56
N SER A 80 -34.56 -9.53 10.44
CA SER A 80 -33.71 -10.57 11.05
C SER A 80 -33.26 -11.67 10.09
N GLU A 81 -33.77 -11.70 8.86
CA GLU A 81 -33.33 -12.64 7.81
C GLU A 81 -32.01 -12.22 7.15
N PHE A 82 -31.49 -11.02 7.44
CA PHE A 82 -30.20 -10.58 6.94
C PHE A 82 -29.05 -11.35 7.63
N SER A 83 -28.21 -12.04 6.85
CA SER A 83 -27.05 -12.77 7.35
C SER A 83 -25.75 -12.04 7.00
N LEU A 84 -24.96 -11.70 8.04
CA LEU A 84 -23.67 -11.01 7.97
C LEU A 84 -22.54 -11.83 7.29
N ALA A 85 -22.84 -13.01 6.76
CA ALA A 85 -21.87 -13.84 6.05
C ALA A 85 -22.50 -14.56 4.84
N SER A 86 -23.56 -13.97 4.27
CA SER A 86 -24.18 -14.52 3.07
C SER A 86 -23.22 -14.51 1.87
N GLU A 87 -23.39 -15.45 0.95
CA GLU A 87 -22.57 -15.55 -0.26
C GLU A 87 -22.71 -14.25 -1.08
N LYS A 88 -21.62 -13.47 -1.14
CA LYS A 88 -21.62 -12.20 -1.89
C LYS A 88 -21.69 -12.48 -3.39
N LYS A 89 -22.57 -11.76 -4.07
CA LYS A 89 -22.67 -11.82 -5.54
C LYS A 89 -21.41 -11.23 -6.17
N GLN A 90 -21.09 -11.63 -7.39
CA GLN A 90 -19.91 -11.12 -8.10
C GLN A 90 -19.91 -9.60 -8.23
N ASP A 91 -21.08 -8.98 -8.43
CA ASP A 91 -21.18 -7.54 -8.58
C ASP A 91 -20.96 -6.79 -7.26
N GLU A 92 -21.40 -7.37 -6.14
CA GLU A 92 -21.13 -6.86 -4.80
C GLU A 92 -19.64 -6.94 -4.46
N LEU A 93 -18.98 -8.06 -4.81
CA LEU A 93 -17.54 -8.22 -4.63
C LEU A 93 -16.76 -7.20 -5.46
N LYS A 94 -17.12 -6.99 -6.74
CA LYS A 94 -16.48 -5.97 -7.59
C LYS A 94 -16.64 -4.58 -7.00
N PHE A 95 -17.85 -4.24 -6.56
CA PHE A 95 -18.12 -2.95 -5.92
C PHE A 95 -17.24 -2.79 -4.68
N LEU A 96 -17.20 -3.80 -3.80
CA LEU A 96 -16.42 -3.75 -2.58
C LEU A 96 -14.92 -3.55 -2.86
N LEU A 97 -14.37 -4.31 -3.79
CA LEU A 97 -12.95 -4.23 -4.19
C LEU A 97 -12.58 -2.85 -4.74
N ILE A 98 -13.46 -2.26 -5.56
CA ILE A 98 -13.23 -0.92 -6.11
C ILE A 98 -13.30 0.13 -4.99
N THR A 99 -14.30 0.05 -4.11
CA THR A 99 -14.44 1.00 -3.00
C THR A 99 -13.27 0.92 -2.02
N SER A 100 -12.79 -0.29 -1.71
CA SER A 100 -11.65 -0.47 -0.82
C SER A 100 -10.35 -0.01 -1.47
N ALA A 101 -10.14 -0.30 -2.76
CA ALA A 101 -8.99 0.20 -3.51
C ALA A 101 -8.96 1.73 -3.59
N ALA A 102 -10.13 2.35 -3.78
CA ALA A 102 -10.24 3.81 -3.78
C ALA A 102 -9.92 4.38 -2.39
N LEU A 103 -10.44 3.79 -1.32
CA LEU A 103 -10.17 4.21 0.06
C LEU A 103 -8.68 4.07 0.42
N SER A 104 -8.04 2.95 0.11
CA SER A 104 -6.60 2.78 0.35
C SER A 104 -5.77 3.76 -0.47
N GLY A 105 -6.18 4.03 -1.72
CA GLY A 105 -5.59 5.08 -2.56
C GLY A 105 -5.64 6.46 -1.92
N VAL A 106 -6.79 6.85 -1.38
CA VAL A 106 -6.94 8.14 -0.67
C VAL A 106 -6.00 8.23 0.54
N ILE A 107 -5.88 7.16 1.32
CA ILE A 107 -4.98 7.11 2.48
C ILE A 107 -3.52 7.27 2.03
N ALA A 108 -3.11 6.53 1.00
CA ALA A 108 -1.74 6.56 0.49
C ALA A 108 -1.39 7.94 -0.13
N VAL A 109 -2.31 8.55 -0.87
CA VAL A 109 -2.14 9.91 -1.40
C VAL A 109 -2.08 10.93 -0.27
N GLY A 110 -2.93 10.81 0.75
CA GLY A 110 -2.92 11.69 1.92
C GLY A 110 -1.57 11.66 2.64
N ASP A 111 -1.01 10.47 2.85
CA ASP A 111 0.31 10.32 3.46
C ASP A 111 1.42 10.96 2.60
N LEU A 112 1.40 10.76 1.28
CA LEU A 112 2.35 11.43 0.37
C LEU A 112 2.28 12.96 0.46
N ILE A 113 1.08 13.53 0.53
CA ILE A 113 0.89 14.98 0.66
C ILE A 113 1.48 15.47 1.98
N ILE A 114 1.20 14.79 3.10
CA ILE A 114 1.74 15.14 4.41
C ILE A 114 3.27 15.08 4.41
N ALA A 115 3.84 13.99 3.89
CA ALA A 115 5.28 13.81 3.79
C ALA A 115 5.94 14.94 2.99
N LYS A 116 5.33 15.34 1.86
CA LYS A 116 5.83 16.42 1.02
C LYS A 116 5.76 17.80 1.69
N ILE A 117 4.71 18.06 2.47
CA ILE A 117 4.56 19.30 3.25
C ILE A 117 5.67 19.42 4.30
N ILE A 118 5.87 18.35 5.09
CA ILE A 118 6.89 18.33 6.15
C ILE A 118 8.28 18.53 5.54
N LYS A 119 8.60 17.81 4.46
CA LYS A 119 9.88 17.93 3.76
C LYS A 119 10.16 19.34 3.25
N ASN A 120 9.15 20.00 2.69
CA ASN A 120 9.29 21.38 2.20
C ASN A 120 9.54 22.37 3.36
N GLN A 121 8.94 22.15 4.53
CA GLN A 121 9.21 22.97 5.72
C GLN A 121 10.64 22.81 6.22
N SER A 122 11.15 21.57 6.32
CA SER A 122 12.54 21.31 6.71
C SER A 122 13.54 21.97 5.77
N ARG A 123 13.29 21.89 4.46
CA ARG A 123 14.13 22.55 3.45
C ARG A 123 14.11 24.07 3.57
N ASN A 124 12.98 24.68 3.94
CA ASN A 124 12.91 26.12 4.15
C ASN A 124 13.68 26.56 5.39
N GLN A 125 13.66 25.77 6.47
CA GLN A 125 14.43 26.06 7.69
C GLN A 125 15.94 25.99 7.44
N GLU A 126 16.40 24.98 6.68
CA GLU A 126 17.81 24.84 6.27
C GLU A 126 18.30 26.06 5.47
N ASN A 127 17.45 26.59 4.58
CA ASN A 127 17.78 27.78 3.78
C ASN A 127 17.75 29.09 4.59
N GLU A 128 16.97 29.15 5.67
CA GLU A 128 16.81 30.36 6.50
C GLU A 128 17.91 30.51 7.55
N TYR A 129 18.49 29.39 8.01
CA TYR A 129 19.58 29.39 9.01
C TYR A 129 20.75 28.46 8.62
N PRO A 130 21.54 28.81 7.60
CA PRO A 130 22.63 27.95 7.10
C PRO A 130 23.76 27.73 8.13
N GLU A 131 23.94 28.65 9.08
CA GLU A 131 25.04 28.63 10.06
C GLU A 131 24.96 27.45 11.05
N PHE A 132 23.76 26.97 11.40
CA PHE A 132 23.59 25.82 12.32
C PHE A 132 23.80 24.45 11.63
N VAL A 133 23.68 24.39 10.30
CA VAL A 133 23.81 23.14 9.53
C VAL A 133 25.28 22.83 9.24
N GLU A 134 26.11 23.87 9.08
CA GLU A 134 27.55 23.70 8.90
C GLU A 134 28.27 23.33 10.20
N GLU A 135 27.83 23.83 11.37
CA GLU A 135 28.41 23.44 12.67
C GLU A 135 28.17 21.94 12.97
N GLU A 136 26.95 21.42 12.74
CA GLU A 136 26.62 20.00 12.98
C GLU A 136 27.37 19.03 12.04
N LYS A 137 27.75 19.47 10.83
CA LYS A 137 28.58 18.68 9.91
C LYS A 137 30.08 18.72 10.21
N SER A 138 30.51 19.61 11.10
CA SER A 138 31.93 19.83 11.42
C SER A 138 32.39 19.13 12.70
N GLU A 139 31.47 18.54 13.47
CA GLU A 139 31.74 17.61 14.59
C GLU A 139 31.76 16.14 14.14
#